data_AF-A0A2M8DU55-F1
#
_entry.id   AF-A0A2M8DU55-F1
#
_cell.length_a   1.000
_cell.length_b   1.000
_cell.length_c   1.000
_cell.angle_alpha   90.00
_cell.angle_beta   90.00
_cell.angle_gamma   90.00
#
_symmetry.space_group_name_H-M   'P 1'
#
loop_
_entity.id
_entity.type
_entity.pdbx_description
1 polymer ?
#
loop_
_entity_poly.entity_id
_entity_poly.type
_entity_poly.pdbx_seq_one_letter_code
_entity_poly.pdbx_strand_id
1 'polypeptide(L)'
;MGPLGILASTFQIVLLQSFLDAADFNAWGWRVPFLFSIVLLFVSIKTRMNIEESPVFRELQAQDRVSKAPLRECFKDKQTLRGMALLFFCISAGGSLLFFSSQVYANVFLKSVVRLDAQLASALVMGSTLLLFPLTLYCGWLSDRIGRRPVLLAGLLLGAITIFPVFQALQHYGNPAQERFNREVAITLSGQDCDYSPFRKAASACARNQEFLTKHGVPYTRQAGAEAFVQIGSESVVRGFQPDALTAALQAQGWVAQADSTQVNRGMLFLLLIVPVLAVALITGPQTAVLAELFKARTRYTAAALPHNLSAGWIGGLSPFMVTLLSVQAGDVLAGLW
;
A
#
# COMPACT_ATOMS: atom_id res chain seq x y z
N MET A 1 -6.29 -12.44 -3.01
CA MET A 1 -5.66 -12.83 -1.72
C MET A 1 -6.67 -12.51 -0.62
N GLY A 2 -7.01 -13.46 0.24
CA GLY A 2 -8.03 -13.22 1.28
C GLY A 2 -7.48 -12.34 2.43
N PRO A 3 -8.28 -11.44 3.03
CA PRO A 3 -7.87 -10.61 4.17
C PRO A 3 -7.36 -11.45 5.35
N LEU A 4 -7.87 -12.67 5.51
CA LEU A 4 -7.43 -13.62 6.53
C LEU A 4 -5.95 -14.01 6.43
N GLY A 5 -5.37 -14.07 5.22
CA GLY A 5 -3.96 -14.41 5.05
C GLY A 5 -3.04 -13.29 5.55
N ILE A 6 -3.39 -12.04 5.25
CA ILE A 6 -2.67 -10.86 5.75
C ILE A 6 -2.84 -10.75 7.26
N LEU A 7 -4.05 -10.97 7.78
CA LEU A 7 -4.30 -10.97 9.22
C LEU A 7 -3.48 -12.04 9.95
N ALA A 8 -3.46 -13.27 9.44
CA ALA A 8 -2.64 -14.34 10.03
C ALA A 8 -1.14 -13.99 10.02
N SER A 9 -0.64 -13.43 8.91
CA SER A 9 0.75 -12.99 8.81
C SER A 9 1.07 -11.84 9.77
N THR A 10 0.23 -10.81 9.82
CA THR A 10 0.44 -9.64 10.69
C THR A 10 0.33 -10.04 12.16
N PHE A 11 -0.67 -10.84 12.52
CA PHE A 11 -0.83 -11.37 13.87
C PHE A 11 0.39 -12.17 14.31
N GLN A 12 0.91 -13.04 13.45
CA GLN A 12 2.11 -13.81 13.76
C GLN A 12 3.33 -12.94 14.00
N ILE A 13 3.54 -11.89 13.19
CA ILE A 13 4.66 -10.96 13.37
C ILE A 13 4.53 -10.20 14.69
N VAL A 14 3.35 -9.65 14.98
CA VAL A 14 3.08 -8.93 16.23
C VAL A 14 3.29 -9.84 17.44
N LEU A 15 2.84 -11.09 17.36
CA LEU A 15 3.05 -12.08 18.41
C LEU A 15 4.53 -12.35 18.64
N LEU A 16 5.31 -12.61 17.59
CA LEU A 16 6.76 -12.85 17.70
C LEU A 16 7.49 -11.64 18.28
N GLN A 17 7.14 -10.43 17.86
CA GLN A 17 7.74 -9.20 18.38
C GLN A 17 7.36 -8.90 19.83
N SER A 18 6.27 -9.48 20.34
CA SER A 18 5.90 -9.35 21.75
C SER A 18 6.69 -10.29 22.67
N PHE A 19 7.30 -11.35 22.12
CA PHE A 19 8.07 -12.34 22.87
C PHE A 19 9.58 -12.29 22.61
N LEU A 20 10.03 -11.70 21.50
CA LEU A 20 11.42 -11.66 21.08
C LEU A 20 11.94 -10.22 21.03
N ASP A 21 13.17 -10.04 21.50
CA ASP A 21 13.91 -8.80 21.31
C ASP A 21 14.32 -8.62 19.85
N ALA A 22 14.66 -7.38 19.46
CA ALA A 22 15.01 -7.04 18.09
C ALA A 22 16.21 -7.84 17.55
N ALA A 23 17.19 -8.18 18.40
CA ALA A 23 18.35 -8.99 18.01
C ALA A 23 17.94 -10.42 17.60
N ASP A 24 17.11 -11.07 18.41
CA ASP A 24 16.64 -12.44 18.18
C ASP A 24 15.68 -12.54 17.00
N PHE A 25 14.80 -11.54 16.85
CA PHE A 25 13.91 -11.47 15.70
C PHE A 25 14.69 -11.42 14.38
N ASN A 26 15.74 -10.61 14.31
CA ASN A 26 16.60 -10.49 13.14
C ASN A 26 17.49 -11.72 12.93
N ALA A 27 17.93 -12.36 14.02
CA ALA A 27 18.74 -13.57 13.95
C ALA A 27 17.95 -14.75 13.37
N TRP A 28 16.72 -14.99 13.85
CA TRP A 28 15.90 -16.13 13.42
C TRP A 28 14.39 -15.95 13.44
N GLY A 29 13.84 -15.05 14.25
CA GLY A 29 12.38 -14.90 14.41
C GLY A 29 11.64 -14.66 13.09
N TRP A 30 12.25 -13.95 12.15
CA TRP A 30 11.69 -13.70 10.81
C TRP A 30 11.42 -14.98 9.98
N ARG A 31 12.01 -16.13 10.32
CA ARG A 31 11.82 -17.40 9.59
C ARG A 31 10.53 -18.13 9.99
N VAL A 32 10.01 -17.88 11.19
CA VAL A 32 8.84 -18.60 11.73
C VAL A 32 7.57 -18.43 10.87
N PRO A 33 7.27 -17.23 10.29
CA PRO A 33 6.15 -17.08 9.36
C PRO A 33 6.22 -17.97 8.12
N PHE A 34 7.42 -18.21 7.60
CA PHE A 34 7.62 -19.09 6.45
C PHE A 34 7.38 -20.55 6.81
N LEU A 35 7.85 -21.00 7.98
CA LEU A 35 7.60 -22.37 8.46
C LEU A 35 6.12 -22.61 8.75
N PHE A 36 5.44 -21.66 9.38
CA PHE A 36 3.99 -21.75 9.61
C PHE A 36 3.21 -21.79 8.30
N SER A 37 3.67 -21.06 7.27
CA SER A 37 3.07 -21.08 5.94
C SER A 37 3.14 -22.46 5.27
N ILE A 38 4.10 -23.33 5.62
CA ILE A 38 4.15 -24.72 5.12
C ILE A 38 2.93 -25.51 5.63
N VAL A 39 2.56 -25.34 6.90
CA VAL A 39 1.36 -26.01 7.46
C VAL A 39 0.11 -25.50 6.76
N LEU A 40 -0.01 -24.18 6.59
CA LEU A 40 -1.13 -23.57 5.85
C LEU A 40 -1.18 -24.03 4.39
N LEU A 41 -0.03 -24.27 3.76
CA LEU A 41 0.05 -24.82 2.40
C LEU A 41 -0.54 -26.22 2.33
N PHE A 42 -0.19 -27.13 3.25
CA PHE A 42 -0.77 -28.47 3.29
C PHE A 42 -2.30 -28.43 3.49
N VAL A 43 -2.79 -27.56 4.39
CA VAL A 43 -4.22 -27.34 4.57
C VAL A 43 -4.85 -26.80 3.28
N SER A 44 -4.22 -25.83 2.63
CA SER A 44 -4.71 -25.24 1.37
C SER A 44 -4.78 -26.26 0.24
N ILE A 45 -3.76 -27.11 0.09
CA ILE A 45 -3.73 -28.21 -0.90
C ILE A 45 -4.87 -29.18 -0.62
N LYS A 46 -5.02 -29.64 0.62
CA LYS A 46 -6.10 -30.58 0.99
C LYS A 46 -7.47 -30.00 0.70
N THR A 47 -7.72 -28.75 1.08
CA THR A 47 -8.99 -28.07 0.81
C THR A 47 -9.21 -27.93 -0.70
N ARG A 48 -8.19 -27.52 -1.47
CA ARG A 48 -8.30 -27.37 -2.93
C ARG A 48 -8.57 -28.68 -3.66
N MET A 49 -7.98 -29.78 -3.21
CA MET A 49 -8.22 -31.11 -3.79
C MET A 49 -9.67 -31.61 -3.59
N ASN A 50 -10.38 -31.05 -2.60
CA ASN A 50 -11.75 -31.42 -2.26
C ASN A 50 -12.80 -30.46 -2.85
N ILE A 51 -12.40 -29.40 -3.56
CA ILE A 51 -13.35 -28.47 -4.20
C ILE A 51 -13.86 -29.10 -5.49
N GLU A 52 -15.14 -29.39 -5.54
CA GLU A 52 -15.80 -29.87 -6.76
C GLU A 52 -15.99 -28.73 -7.77
N GLU A 53 -15.75 -29.03 -9.05
CA GLU A 53 -16.03 -28.12 -10.16
C GLU A 53 -17.54 -27.81 -10.25
N SER A 54 -17.87 -26.61 -10.75
CA SER A 54 -19.26 -26.20 -10.90
C SER A 54 -20.07 -27.15 -11.82
N PRO A 55 -21.37 -27.38 -11.56
CA PRO A 55 -22.18 -28.31 -12.35
C PRO A 55 -22.22 -27.93 -13.84
N VAL A 56 -22.27 -26.63 -14.14
CA VAL A 56 -22.21 -26.10 -15.51
C VAL A 56 -20.89 -26.43 -16.19
N PHE A 57 -19.77 -26.42 -15.46
CA PHE A 57 -18.47 -26.81 -16.02
C PHE A 57 -18.41 -28.32 -16.27
N ARG A 58 -18.99 -29.14 -15.38
CA ARG A 58 -19.11 -30.59 -15.61
C ARG A 58 -19.94 -30.93 -16.85
N GLU A 59 -21.04 -30.22 -17.09
CA GLU A 59 -21.84 -30.38 -18.31
C GLU A 59 -21.04 -30.03 -19.58
N LEU A 60 -20.29 -28.92 -19.54
CA LEU A 60 -19.41 -28.53 -20.66
C LEU A 60 -18.29 -29.57 -20.89
N GLN A 61 -17.79 -30.18 -19.83
CA GLN A 61 -16.80 -31.25 -19.90
C GLN A 61 -17.37 -32.54 -20.49
N ALA A 62 -18.56 -32.95 -20.06
CA ALA A 62 -19.28 -34.09 -20.62
C ALA A 62 -19.58 -33.93 -22.12
N GLN A 63 -19.76 -32.69 -22.59
CA GLN A 63 -20.02 -32.38 -23.99
C GLN A 63 -18.75 -32.13 -24.85
N ASP A 64 -17.54 -32.33 -24.33
CA ASP A 64 -16.24 -31.93 -24.93
C ASP A 64 -16.22 -30.47 -25.44
N ARG A 65 -16.97 -29.58 -24.77
CA ARG A 65 -17.06 -28.15 -25.11
C ARG A 65 -16.09 -27.30 -24.30
N VAL A 66 -15.18 -27.92 -23.55
CA VAL A 66 -14.14 -27.22 -22.80
C VAL A 66 -13.18 -26.53 -23.78
N SER A 67 -12.62 -25.40 -23.37
CA SER A 67 -11.62 -24.71 -24.17
C SER A 67 -10.30 -25.48 -24.18
N LYS A 68 -9.78 -25.81 -25.36
CA LYS A 68 -8.46 -26.47 -25.52
C LYS A 68 -7.31 -25.45 -25.52
N ALA A 69 -7.61 -24.15 -25.73
CA ALA A 69 -6.64 -23.07 -25.73
C ALA A 69 -7.23 -21.78 -25.11
N PRO A 70 -7.55 -21.78 -23.80
CA PRO A 70 -8.37 -20.74 -23.16
C PRO A 70 -7.75 -19.34 -23.26
N LEU A 71 -6.43 -19.21 -23.14
CA LEU A 71 -5.75 -17.91 -23.32
C LEU A 71 -5.97 -17.36 -24.73
N ARG A 72 -5.68 -18.17 -25.75
CA ARG A 72 -5.81 -17.75 -27.16
C ARG A 72 -7.27 -17.42 -27.52
N GLU A 73 -8.23 -18.17 -26.98
CA GLU A 73 -9.66 -17.92 -27.19
C GLU A 73 -10.10 -16.60 -26.54
N CYS A 74 -9.65 -16.30 -25.31
CA CYS A 74 -9.96 -15.03 -24.64
C CYS A 74 -9.50 -13.80 -25.45
N PHE A 75 -8.29 -13.85 -26.04
CA PHE A 75 -7.76 -12.73 -26.83
C PHE A 75 -8.38 -12.63 -28.24
N LYS A 76 -8.92 -13.72 -28.78
CA LYS A 76 -9.61 -13.71 -30.08
C LYS A 76 -11.06 -13.23 -29.97
N ASP A 77 -11.75 -13.56 -28.90
CA ASP A 77 -13.12 -13.11 -28.68
C ASP A 77 -13.17 -11.64 -28.22
N LYS A 78 -13.66 -10.76 -29.10
CA LYS A 78 -13.78 -9.32 -28.81
C LYS A 78 -14.67 -9.04 -27.60
N GLN A 79 -15.68 -9.87 -27.33
CA GLN A 79 -16.57 -9.66 -26.17
C GLN A 79 -15.83 -9.96 -24.87
N THR A 80 -15.16 -11.11 -24.78
CA THR A 80 -14.32 -11.48 -23.64
C THR A 80 -13.18 -10.48 -23.44
N LEU A 81 -12.48 -10.07 -24.50
CA LEU A 81 -11.40 -9.10 -24.43
C LEU A 81 -11.86 -7.73 -23.90
N ARG A 82 -13.04 -7.25 -24.31
CA ARG A 82 -13.65 -6.03 -23.74
C ARG A 82 -13.95 -6.18 -22.24
N GLY A 83 -14.48 -7.33 -21.84
CA GLY A 83 -14.70 -7.64 -20.42
C GLY A 83 -13.40 -7.68 -19.62
N MET A 84 -12.34 -8.26 -20.18
CA MET A 84 -11.00 -8.31 -19.58
C MET A 84 -10.39 -6.90 -19.43
N ALA A 85 -10.53 -6.05 -20.45
CA ALA A 85 -10.07 -4.67 -20.40
C ALA A 85 -10.83 -3.85 -19.34
N LEU A 86 -12.16 -4.00 -19.27
CA LEU A 86 -12.99 -3.35 -18.25
C LEU A 86 -12.59 -3.81 -16.85
N LEU A 87 -12.40 -5.13 -16.65
CA LEU A 87 -11.95 -5.67 -15.38
C LEU A 87 -10.57 -5.14 -14.99
N PHE A 88 -9.63 -5.03 -15.94
CA PHE A 88 -8.30 -4.50 -15.68
C PHE A 88 -8.35 -3.01 -15.30
N PHE A 89 -8.79 -2.16 -16.23
CA PHE A 89 -8.68 -0.70 -16.10
C PHE A 89 -9.66 -0.10 -15.11
N CYS A 90 -10.89 -0.60 -15.04
CA CYS A 90 -11.94 0.06 -14.25
C CYS A 90 -12.12 -0.54 -12.86
N ILE A 91 -11.88 -1.84 -12.68
CA ILE A 91 -12.21 -2.52 -11.41
C ILE A 91 -10.93 -2.90 -10.67
N SER A 92 -10.06 -3.69 -11.31
CA SER A 92 -8.90 -4.28 -10.65
C SER A 92 -7.81 -3.25 -10.41
N ALA A 93 -7.53 -2.34 -11.36
CA ALA A 93 -6.48 -1.32 -11.23
C ALA A 93 -6.72 -0.42 -10.02
N GLY A 94 -7.89 0.24 -9.98
CA GLY A 94 -8.28 1.10 -8.86
C GLY A 94 -8.42 0.32 -7.55
N GLY A 95 -9.03 -0.88 -7.59
CA GLY A 95 -9.15 -1.74 -6.40
C GLY A 95 -7.80 -2.18 -5.83
N SER A 96 -6.85 -2.54 -6.70
CA SER A 96 -5.48 -2.91 -6.31
C SER A 96 -4.75 -1.72 -5.72
N LEU A 97 -4.82 -0.55 -6.37
CA LEU A 97 -4.17 0.66 -5.88
C LEU A 97 -4.69 1.04 -4.48
N LEU A 98 -6.02 1.08 -4.30
CA LEU A 98 -6.65 1.39 -3.02
C LEU A 98 -6.30 0.34 -1.95
N PHE A 99 -6.27 -0.94 -2.31
CA PHE A 99 -5.88 -1.99 -1.40
C PHE A 99 -4.43 -1.83 -0.93
N PHE A 100 -3.47 -1.61 -1.84
CA PHE A 100 -2.07 -1.43 -1.47
C PHE A 100 -1.85 -0.12 -0.70
N SER A 101 -2.55 0.95 -1.06
CA SER A 101 -2.50 2.22 -0.32
C SER A 101 -3.01 2.06 1.11
N SER A 102 -4.15 1.38 1.30
CA SER A 102 -4.76 1.13 2.61
C SER A 102 -3.94 0.15 3.46
N GLN A 103 -3.51 -0.97 2.87
CA GLN A 103 -3.01 -2.12 3.62
C GLN A 103 -1.48 -2.14 3.76
N VAL A 104 -0.76 -1.58 2.80
CA VAL A 104 0.71 -1.62 2.75
C VAL A 104 1.27 -0.23 3.01
N TYR A 105 0.89 0.75 2.17
CA TYR A 105 1.48 2.08 2.22
C TYR A 105 1.10 2.84 3.49
N ALA A 106 -0.14 2.76 3.97
CA ALA A 106 -0.54 3.41 5.22
C ALA A 106 0.35 3.03 6.41
N ASN A 107 0.73 1.75 6.53
CA ASN A 107 1.64 1.29 7.58
C ASN A 107 3.06 1.86 7.43
N VAL A 108 3.56 1.92 6.19
CA VAL A 108 4.86 2.53 5.89
C VAL A 108 4.82 4.01 6.21
N PHE A 109 3.81 4.74 5.75
CA PHE A 109 3.62 6.16 5.95
C PHE A 109 3.55 6.54 7.45
N LEU A 110 2.79 5.79 8.25
CA LEU A 110 2.70 6.01 9.69
C LEU A 110 4.07 5.85 10.40
N LYS A 111 4.94 4.97 9.90
CA LYS A 111 6.27 4.70 10.48
C LYS A 111 7.36 5.63 9.97
N SER A 112 7.38 5.95 8.68
CA SER A 112 8.47 6.72 8.06
C SER A 112 8.20 8.22 8.01
N VAL A 113 6.96 8.63 7.70
CA VAL A 113 6.60 10.04 7.52
C VAL A 113 6.01 10.62 8.81
N VAL A 114 5.01 9.95 9.38
CA VAL A 114 4.40 10.38 10.66
C VAL A 114 5.30 10.05 11.85
N ARG A 115 6.15 9.02 11.71
CA ARG A 115 7.13 8.59 12.72
C ARG A 115 6.50 8.11 14.01
N LEU A 116 5.38 7.42 13.89
CA LEU A 116 4.80 6.69 14.99
C LEU A 116 5.68 5.50 15.36
N ASP A 117 5.59 5.11 16.63
CA ASP A 117 6.11 3.84 17.10
C ASP A 117 5.64 2.67 16.21
N ALA A 118 6.56 1.74 15.90
CA ALA A 118 6.32 0.66 14.97
C ALA A 118 5.22 -0.30 15.43
N GLN A 119 5.12 -0.56 16.74
CA GLN A 119 4.11 -1.40 17.34
C GLN A 119 2.74 -0.72 17.28
N LEU A 120 2.68 0.58 17.63
CA LEU A 120 1.44 1.36 17.56
C LEU A 120 0.89 1.45 16.12
N ALA A 121 1.74 1.80 15.15
CA ALA A 121 1.35 1.90 13.74
C ALA A 121 0.82 0.56 13.21
N SER A 122 1.52 -0.54 13.53
CA SER A 122 1.11 -1.89 13.11
C SER A 122 -0.21 -2.31 13.76
N ALA A 123 -0.43 -1.98 15.04
CA ALA A 123 -1.67 -2.29 15.74
C ALA A 123 -2.88 -1.54 15.16
N LEU A 124 -2.72 -0.26 14.83
CA LEU A 124 -3.78 0.55 14.21
C LEU A 124 -4.19 0.00 12.84
N VAL A 125 -3.22 -0.32 11.98
CA VAL A 125 -3.47 -0.90 10.64
C VAL A 125 -4.06 -2.31 10.76
N MET A 126 -3.59 -3.12 11.71
CA MET A 126 -4.17 -4.44 11.97
C MET A 126 -5.63 -4.32 12.40
N GLY A 127 -5.93 -3.40 13.32
CA GLY A 127 -7.30 -3.15 13.78
C GLY A 127 -8.22 -2.69 12.66
N SER A 128 -7.79 -1.75 11.81
CA SER A 128 -8.61 -1.31 10.67
C SER A 128 -8.78 -2.43 9.63
N THR A 129 -7.74 -3.25 9.42
CA THR A 129 -7.80 -4.42 8.51
C THR A 129 -8.80 -5.48 8.99
N LEU A 130 -8.97 -5.68 10.30
CA LEU A 130 -9.97 -6.60 10.83
C LEU A 130 -11.40 -6.18 10.42
N LEU A 131 -11.66 -4.88 10.32
CA LEU A 131 -12.96 -4.35 9.86
C LEU A 131 -13.20 -4.57 8.37
N LEU A 132 -12.17 -4.85 7.57
CA LEU A 132 -12.34 -5.15 6.15
C LEU A 132 -13.24 -6.36 5.95
N PHE A 133 -13.13 -7.40 6.79
CA PHE A 133 -13.94 -8.62 6.64
C PHE A 133 -15.46 -8.36 6.78
N PRO A 134 -15.98 -7.83 7.91
CA PRO A 134 -17.41 -7.53 8.02
C PRO A 134 -17.88 -6.48 7.02
N LEU A 135 -17.04 -5.48 6.70
CA LEU A 135 -17.38 -4.46 5.69
C LEU A 135 -17.51 -5.06 4.30
N THR A 136 -16.63 -5.98 3.88
CA THR A 136 -16.73 -6.67 2.59
C THR A 136 -18.02 -7.48 2.49
N LEU A 137 -18.44 -8.17 3.56
CA LEU A 137 -19.72 -8.88 3.61
C LEU A 137 -20.91 -7.92 3.47
N TYR A 138 -20.88 -6.82 4.24
CA TYR A 138 -21.91 -5.79 4.19
C TYR A 138 -22.02 -5.14 2.81
N CYS A 139 -20.89 -4.76 2.20
CA CYS A 139 -20.86 -4.17 0.87
C CYS A 139 -21.28 -5.17 -0.22
N GLY A 140 -21.00 -6.46 -0.05
CA GLY A 140 -21.52 -7.52 -0.92
C GLY A 140 -23.05 -7.57 -0.88
N TRP A 141 -23.63 -7.64 0.31
CA TRP A 141 -25.08 -7.57 0.52
C TRP A 141 -25.70 -6.28 -0.01
N LEU A 142 -25.06 -5.14 0.24
CA LEU A 142 -25.53 -3.83 -0.24
C LEU A 142 -25.61 -3.84 -1.77
N SER A 143 -24.59 -4.42 -2.40
CA SER A 143 -24.54 -4.56 -3.84
C SER A 143 -25.60 -5.49 -4.41
N ASP A 144 -26.09 -6.47 -3.67
CA ASP A 144 -27.23 -7.30 -4.09
C ASP A 144 -28.51 -6.45 -4.17
N ARG A 145 -28.63 -5.42 -3.31
CA ARG A 145 -29.83 -4.57 -3.22
C ARG A 145 -29.85 -3.41 -4.19
N ILE A 146 -28.75 -2.68 -4.33
CA ILE A 146 -28.68 -1.47 -5.17
C ILE A 146 -27.96 -1.70 -6.50
N GLY A 147 -27.47 -2.92 -6.74
CA GLY A 147 -26.71 -3.29 -7.93
C GLY A 147 -25.20 -3.13 -7.77
N ARG A 148 -24.44 -3.85 -8.60
CA ARG A 148 -22.96 -3.94 -8.56
C ARG A 148 -22.26 -2.65 -8.95
N ARG A 149 -22.71 -2.05 -10.06
CA ARG A 149 -22.10 -0.85 -10.66
C ARG A 149 -22.04 0.35 -9.69
N PRO A 150 -23.13 0.79 -9.02
CA PRO A 150 -23.05 1.95 -8.15
C PRO A 150 -22.15 1.71 -6.94
N VAL A 151 -22.14 0.49 -6.37
CA VAL A 151 -21.27 0.15 -5.22
C VAL A 151 -19.79 0.21 -5.62
N LEU A 152 -19.43 -0.38 -6.77
CA LEU A 152 -18.07 -0.32 -7.30
C LEU A 152 -17.60 1.12 -7.55
N LEU A 153 -18.44 1.93 -8.23
CA LEU A 153 -18.13 3.32 -8.52
C LEU A 153 -18.02 4.16 -7.25
N ALA A 154 -18.88 3.92 -6.26
CA ALA A 154 -18.79 4.58 -4.96
C ALA A 154 -17.45 4.29 -4.26
N GLY A 155 -16.99 3.04 -4.29
CA GLY A 155 -15.67 2.67 -3.73
C GLY A 155 -14.51 3.38 -4.42
N LEU A 156 -14.51 3.42 -5.75
CA LEU A 156 -13.48 4.10 -6.55
C LEU A 156 -13.48 5.62 -6.32
N LEU A 157 -14.66 6.25 -6.32
CA LEU A 157 -14.80 7.69 -6.08
C LEU A 157 -14.45 8.06 -4.64
N LEU A 158 -14.91 7.29 -3.66
CA LEU A 158 -14.56 7.48 -2.26
C LEU A 158 -13.04 7.42 -2.10
N GLY A 159 -12.40 6.38 -2.65
CA GLY A 159 -10.95 6.24 -2.63
C GLY A 159 -10.23 7.43 -3.27
N ALA A 160 -10.62 7.82 -4.49
CA ALA A 160 -9.98 8.93 -5.21
C ALA A 160 -10.11 10.28 -4.47
N ILE A 161 -11.27 10.55 -3.87
CA ILE A 161 -11.52 11.81 -3.15
C ILE A 161 -10.84 11.82 -1.78
N THR A 162 -10.81 10.68 -1.10
CA THR A 162 -10.41 10.64 0.32
C THR A 162 -8.95 10.28 0.57
N ILE A 163 -8.25 9.67 -0.39
CA ILE A 163 -6.87 9.19 -0.14
C ILE A 163 -5.94 10.32 0.29
N PHE A 164 -5.97 11.46 -0.39
CA PHE A 164 -5.14 12.61 -0.04
C PHE A 164 -5.50 13.24 1.33
N PRO A 165 -6.77 13.67 1.58
CA PRO A 165 -7.11 14.29 2.86
C PRO A 165 -6.97 13.32 4.03
N VAL A 166 -7.17 12.02 3.84
CA VAL A 166 -6.93 11.02 4.89
C VAL A 166 -5.45 11.00 5.28
N PHE A 167 -4.53 10.93 4.33
CA PHE A 167 -3.10 10.88 4.66
C PHE A 167 -2.57 12.19 5.26
N GLN A 168 -3.08 13.35 4.81
CA GLN A 168 -2.81 14.62 5.47
C GLN A 168 -3.33 14.63 6.92
N ALA A 169 -4.55 14.14 7.15
CA ALA A 169 -5.11 14.05 8.49
C ALA A 169 -4.33 13.04 9.37
N LEU A 170 -3.84 11.94 8.81
CA LEU A 170 -2.98 11.00 9.54
C LEU A 170 -1.69 11.68 10.02
N GLN A 171 -1.11 12.58 9.22
CA GLN A 171 0.05 13.37 9.64
C GLN A 171 -0.35 14.37 10.74
N HIS A 172 -1.45 15.09 10.56
CA HIS A 172 -1.94 16.08 11.51
C HIS A 172 -2.22 15.50 12.91
N TYR A 173 -2.98 14.41 12.97
CA TYR A 173 -3.36 13.77 14.24
C TYR A 173 -2.30 12.81 14.79
N GLY A 174 -1.36 12.37 13.95
CA GLY A 174 -0.30 11.45 14.33
C GLY A 174 0.97 12.16 14.80
N ASN A 175 1.34 13.28 14.18
CA ASN A 175 2.53 14.03 14.55
C ASN A 175 2.41 15.52 14.16
N PRO A 176 1.69 16.32 14.94
CA PRO A 176 1.49 17.74 14.66
C PRO A 176 2.80 18.54 14.75
N ALA A 177 3.78 18.10 15.53
CA ALA A 177 5.09 18.73 15.58
C ALA A 177 5.85 18.59 14.25
N GLN A 178 5.86 17.39 13.66
CA GLN A 178 6.45 17.16 12.34
C GLN A 178 5.71 17.91 11.24
N GLU A 179 4.38 17.99 11.30
CA GLU A 179 3.58 18.76 10.33
C GLU A 179 3.95 20.25 10.37
N ARG A 180 4.05 20.85 11.56
CA ARG A 180 4.48 22.25 11.74
C ARG A 180 5.88 22.46 11.19
N PHE A 181 6.83 21.59 11.55
CA PHE A 181 8.20 21.63 11.04
C PHE A 181 8.24 21.64 9.49
N ASN A 182 7.52 20.72 8.86
CA ASN A 182 7.47 20.59 7.40
C ASN A 182 6.84 21.82 6.71
N ARG A 183 6.01 22.61 7.40
CA ARG A 183 5.39 23.82 6.86
C ARG A 183 6.21 25.08 7.11
N GLU A 184 6.86 25.19 8.26
CA GLU A 184 7.52 26.41 8.72
C GLU A 184 9.00 26.46 8.34
N VAL A 185 9.66 25.30 8.26
CA VAL A 185 11.11 25.22 8.03
C VAL A 185 11.39 24.86 6.57
N ALA A 186 11.80 25.85 5.79
CA ALA A 186 12.24 25.63 4.42
C ALA A 186 13.62 24.95 4.40
N ILE A 187 13.73 23.86 3.65
CA ILE A 187 15.00 23.14 3.46
C ILE A 187 15.40 23.19 2.01
N THR A 188 16.62 23.65 1.77
CA THR A 188 17.19 23.74 0.43
C THR A 188 18.38 22.80 0.33
N LEU A 189 18.30 21.87 -0.61
CA LEU A 189 19.36 20.95 -0.97
C LEU A 189 20.07 21.47 -2.21
N SER A 190 21.37 21.71 -2.10
CA SER A 190 22.21 22.08 -3.24
C SER A 190 23.36 21.13 -3.44
N GLY A 191 23.83 21.03 -4.68
CA GLY A 191 25.00 20.25 -5.08
C GLY A 191 24.96 19.76 -6.52
N GLN A 192 26.07 19.15 -6.94
CA GLN A 192 26.15 18.43 -8.20
C GLN A 192 25.53 17.03 -8.05
N ASP A 193 24.86 16.56 -9.10
CA ASP A 193 24.28 15.22 -9.19
C ASP A 193 23.35 14.84 -8.03
N CYS A 194 22.37 15.70 -7.73
CA CYS A 194 21.27 15.47 -6.79
C CYS A 194 20.16 14.61 -7.41
N ASP A 195 20.52 13.40 -7.84
CA ASP A 195 19.62 12.41 -8.45
C ASP A 195 19.63 11.11 -7.63
N TYR A 196 19.20 11.20 -6.38
CA TYR A 196 18.95 9.99 -5.59
C TYR A 196 17.80 9.19 -6.22
N SER A 197 18.04 7.88 -6.36
CA SER A 197 17.02 6.91 -6.73
C SER A 197 16.97 5.83 -5.66
N PRO A 198 15.78 5.41 -5.19
CA PRO A 198 15.65 4.30 -4.25
C PRO A 198 16.27 2.97 -4.75
N PHE A 199 16.57 2.87 -6.05
CA PHE A 199 17.11 1.68 -6.70
C PHE A 199 18.63 1.72 -6.89
N ARG A 200 19.30 2.84 -6.58
CA ARG A 200 20.75 2.99 -6.73
C ARG A 200 21.34 3.52 -5.44
N LYS A 201 22.52 3.03 -5.08
CA LYS A 201 23.26 3.57 -3.94
C LYS A 201 23.65 5.01 -4.22
N ALA A 202 23.38 5.91 -3.27
CA ALA A 202 23.73 7.32 -3.41
C ALA A 202 25.27 7.50 -3.47
N ALA A 203 25.73 8.02 -4.61
CA ALA A 203 27.15 8.18 -4.91
C ALA A 203 27.69 9.55 -4.45
N SER A 204 27.01 10.64 -4.82
CA SER A 204 27.39 12.02 -4.48
C SER A 204 26.97 12.41 -3.06
N ALA A 205 27.65 13.40 -2.47
CA ALA A 205 27.23 13.97 -1.19
C ALA A 205 25.81 14.56 -1.26
N CYS A 206 25.44 15.17 -2.40
CA CYS A 206 24.08 15.66 -2.60
C CYS A 206 23.05 14.54 -2.63
N ALA A 207 23.29 13.45 -3.37
CA ALA A 207 22.39 12.31 -3.41
C ALA A 207 22.24 11.63 -2.04
N ARG A 208 23.30 11.58 -1.22
CA ARG A 208 23.23 11.05 0.15
C ARG A 208 22.44 11.95 1.08
N ASN A 209 22.58 13.27 0.95
CA ASN A 209 21.75 14.23 1.67
C ASN A 209 20.28 14.10 1.25
N GLN A 210 20.00 13.94 -0.05
CA GLN A 210 18.66 13.69 -0.57
C GLN A 210 18.05 12.41 0.02
N GLU A 211 18.79 11.29 -0.05
CA GLU A 211 18.40 10.02 0.55
C GLU A 211 18.10 10.16 2.04
N PHE A 212 18.95 10.87 2.77
CA PHE A 212 18.78 11.13 4.20
C PHE A 212 17.49 11.90 4.47
N LEU A 213 17.25 13.02 3.78
CA LEU A 213 16.03 13.83 3.98
C LEU A 213 14.76 13.05 3.63
N THR A 214 14.76 12.32 2.51
CA THR A 214 13.62 11.46 2.12
C THR A 214 13.34 10.38 3.17
N LYS A 215 14.35 9.63 3.62
CA LYS A 215 14.17 8.56 4.63
C LYS A 215 13.61 9.10 5.94
N HIS A 216 13.92 10.36 6.22
CA HIS A 216 13.47 11.06 7.40
C HIS A 216 12.15 11.84 7.18
N GLY A 217 11.49 11.71 6.03
CA GLY A 217 10.19 12.39 5.82
C GLY A 217 10.29 13.92 5.90
N VAL A 218 11.45 14.46 5.53
CA VAL A 218 11.74 15.90 5.54
C VAL A 218 11.62 16.43 4.11
N PRO A 219 10.67 17.33 3.82
CA PRO A 219 10.54 17.93 2.49
C PRO A 219 11.73 18.85 2.20
N TYR A 220 12.09 18.97 0.92
CA TYR A 220 13.21 19.79 0.49
C TYR A 220 12.99 20.35 -0.92
N THR A 221 13.56 21.53 -1.17
CA THR A 221 13.66 22.12 -2.50
C THR A 221 15.07 21.91 -3.05
N ARG A 222 15.18 21.48 -4.31
CA ARG A 222 16.49 21.28 -4.96
C ARG A 222 16.94 22.55 -5.66
N GLN A 223 18.21 22.91 -5.47
CA GLN A 223 18.85 24.05 -6.13
C GLN A 223 20.17 23.61 -6.77
N ALA A 224 20.37 23.91 -8.05
CA ALA A 224 21.63 23.63 -8.72
C ALA A 224 22.78 24.42 -8.06
N GLY A 225 23.88 23.74 -7.77
CA GLY A 225 25.07 24.35 -7.16
C GLY A 225 26.30 23.49 -7.32
N ALA A 226 27.49 24.09 -7.22
CA ALA A 226 28.75 23.37 -7.36
C ALA A 226 29.11 22.58 -6.08
N GLU A 227 28.79 23.12 -4.91
CA GLU A 227 29.08 22.50 -3.62
C GLU A 227 27.83 21.81 -3.05
N ALA A 228 28.00 20.61 -2.48
CA ALA A 228 26.91 19.91 -1.81
C ALA A 228 26.67 20.49 -0.42
N PHE A 229 25.49 21.07 -0.17
CA PHE A 229 25.08 21.53 1.15
C PHE A 229 23.57 21.38 1.37
N VAL A 230 23.18 21.33 2.63
CA VAL A 230 21.79 21.42 3.06
C VAL A 230 21.64 22.68 3.90
N GLN A 231 20.78 23.58 3.43
CA GLN A 231 20.37 24.75 4.17
C GLN A 231 19.05 24.46 4.87
N ILE A 232 18.98 24.75 6.16
CA ILE A 232 17.82 24.53 7.03
C ILE A 232 17.41 25.91 7.58
N GLY A 233 16.27 26.42 7.10
CA GLY A 233 15.84 27.78 7.38
C GLY A 233 16.83 28.85 6.85
N SER A 234 16.90 29.98 7.53
CA SER A 234 17.77 31.11 7.15
C SER A 234 19.18 31.04 7.76
N GLU A 235 19.39 30.23 8.81
CA GLU A 235 20.59 30.37 9.66
C GLU A 235 21.54 29.17 9.62
N SER A 236 21.05 27.96 9.31
CA SER A 236 21.86 26.74 9.41
C SER A 236 22.22 26.17 8.04
N VAL A 237 23.52 26.02 7.76
CA VAL A 237 24.03 25.40 6.54
C VAL A 237 25.00 24.28 6.91
N VAL A 238 24.70 23.06 6.48
CA VAL A 238 25.57 21.90 6.65
C VAL A 238 26.20 21.55 5.30
N ARG A 239 27.54 21.62 5.22
CA ARG A 239 28.29 21.33 4.00
C ARG A 239 28.71 19.87 3.94
N GLY A 240 28.65 19.28 2.75
CA GLY A 240 28.89 17.87 2.50
C GLY A 240 27.78 16.97 3.06
N PHE A 241 28.09 15.68 3.21
CA PHE A 241 27.20 14.69 3.85
C PHE A 241 27.67 14.44 5.29
N GLN A 242 26.98 15.04 6.26
CA GLN A 242 27.26 14.90 7.69
C GLN A 242 25.95 14.58 8.44
N PRO A 243 25.57 13.29 8.56
CA PRO A 243 24.25 12.91 9.07
C PRO A 243 23.99 13.33 10.51
N ASP A 244 25.01 13.32 11.38
CA ASP A 244 24.86 13.73 12.78
C ASP A 244 24.65 15.24 12.90
N ALA A 245 25.41 16.03 12.14
CA ALA A 245 25.27 17.49 12.08
C ALA A 245 23.92 17.90 11.46
N LEU A 246 23.47 17.20 10.42
CA LEU A 246 22.14 17.38 9.83
C LEU A 246 21.04 17.09 10.85
N THR A 247 21.12 15.96 11.55
CA THR A 247 20.16 15.60 12.59
C THR A 247 20.08 16.68 13.67
N ALA A 248 21.23 17.13 14.18
CA ALA A 248 21.30 18.18 15.21
C ALA A 248 20.72 19.51 14.71
N ALA A 249 21.03 19.91 13.47
CA ALA A 249 20.51 21.15 12.88
C ALA A 249 19.00 21.08 12.61
N LEU A 250 18.48 19.93 12.19
CA LEU A 250 17.02 19.71 12.04
C LEU A 250 16.32 19.77 13.40
N GLN A 251 16.88 19.10 14.42
CA GLN A 251 16.33 19.09 15.78
C GLN A 251 16.32 20.48 16.41
N ALA A 252 17.37 21.28 16.19
CA ALA A 252 17.42 22.67 16.64
C ALA A 252 16.28 23.54 16.07
N GLN A 253 15.75 23.16 14.91
CA GLN A 253 14.63 23.83 14.23
C GLN A 253 13.27 23.16 14.50
N GLY A 254 13.20 22.21 15.46
CA GLY A 254 11.95 21.60 15.90
C GLY A 254 11.56 20.29 15.21
N TRP A 255 12.47 19.70 14.41
CA TRP A 255 12.25 18.35 13.88
C TRP A 255 12.30 17.31 15.00
N VAL A 256 11.40 16.33 14.95
CA VAL A 256 11.28 15.29 15.99
C VAL A 256 11.63 13.92 15.43
N ALA A 257 12.57 13.20 16.05
CA ALA A 257 12.99 11.87 15.60
C ALA A 257 11.85 10.84 15.62
N GLN A 258 10.95 10.96 16.59
CA GLN A 258 9.78 10.10 16.78
C GLN A 258 8.61 10.96 17.25
N ALA A 259 7.38 10.57 16.91
CA ALA A 259 6.18 11.25 17.36
C ALA A 259 6.02 11.17 18.88
N ASP A 260 5.66 12.30 19.51
CA ASP A 260 5.35 12.36 20.93
C ASP A 260 4.04 11.63 21.22
N SER A 261 4.14 10.51 21.94
CA SER A 261 3.01 9.64 22.27
C SER A 261 1.84 10.32 22.98
N THR A 262 2.08 11.47 23.65
CA THR A 262 1.04 12.25 24.34
C THR A 262 0.20 13.10 23.39
N GLN A 263 0.75 13.46 22.22
CA GLN A 263 0.09 14.26 21.19
C GLN A 263 -0.61 13.40 20.13
N VAL A 264 -0.31 12.09 20.09
CA VAL A 264 -0.91 11.16 19.12
C VAL A 264 -2.38 10.91 19.44
N ASN A 265 -3.28 11.34 18.56
CA ASN A 265 -4.71 11.01 18.67
C ASN A 265 -5.02 9.64 18.06
N ARG A 266 -4.82 8.58 18.85
CA ARG A 266 -5.01 7.18 18.43
C ARG A 266 -6.42 6.90 17.89
N GLY A 267 -7.45 7.49 18.50
CA GLY A 267 -8.84 7.30 18.11
C GLY A 267 -9.11 7.86 16.71
N MET A 268 -8.65 9.08 16.45
CA MET A 268 -8.80 9.70 15.13
C MET A 268 -8.00 8.96 14.05
N LEU A 269 -6.76 8.54 14.36
CA LEU A 269 -5.97 7.72 13.43
C LEU A 269 -6.69 6.43 13.05
N PHE A 270 -7.29 5.75 14.02
CA PHE A 270 -8.06 4.53 13.76
C PHE A 270 -9.27 4.81 12.85
N LEU A 271 -10.04 5.86 13.13
CA LEU A 271 -11.19 6.25 12.31
C LEU A 271 -10.79 6.63 10.88
N LEU A 272 -9.69 7.37 10.72
CA LEU A 272 -9.17 7.76 9.41
C LEU A 272 -8.74 6.54 8.58
N LEU A 273 -8.15 5.52 9.21
CA LEU A 273 -7.76 4.27 8.54
C LEU A 273 -8.97 3.42 8.11
N ILE A 274 -10.16 3.61 8.69
CA ILE A 274 -11.38 2.90 8.27
C ILE A 274 -11.87 3.41 6.90
N VAL A 275 -11.64 4.68 6.57
CA VAL A 275 -12.12 5.28 5.31
C VAL A 275 -11.58 4.56 4.06
N PRO A 276 -10.25 4.39 3.88
CA PRO A 276 -9.72 3.64 2.76
C PRO A 276 -10.08 2.15 2.83
N VAL A 277 -10.22 1.57 4.02
CA VAL A 277 -10.70 0.18 4.20
C VAL A 277 -12.13 0.02 3.68
N LEU A 278 -13.02 0.98 3.94
CA LEU A 278 -14.38 0.99 3.42
C LEU A 278 -14.40 1.13 1.89
N ALA A 279 -13.55 2.00 1.32
CA ALA A 279 -13.40 2.12 -0.13
C ALA A 279 -12.98 0.78 -0.77
N VAL A 280 -12.05 0.06 -0.13
CA VAL A 280 -11.64 -1.28 -0.54
C VAL A 280 -12.77 -2.30 -0.38
N ALA A 281 -13.56 -2.23 0.70
CA ALA A 281 -14.70 -3.12 0.93
C ALA A 281 -15.80 -2.96 -0.14
N LEU A 282 -16.08 -1.72 -0.54
CA LEU A 282 -17.03 -1.39 -1.62
C LEU A 282 -16.60 -1.98 -2.97
N ILE A 283 -15.30 -2.18 -3.18
CA ILE A 283 -14.80 -2.82 -4.40
C ILE A 283 -14.80 -4.33 -4.27
N THR A 284 -14.18 -4.85 -3.21
CA THR A 284 -13.96 -6.29 -3.00
C THR A 284 -15.24 -7.07 -2.74
N GLY A 285 -16.24 -6.46 -2.09
CA GLY A 285 -17.54 -7.07 -1.80
C GLY A 285 -18.27 -7.57 -3.06
N PRO A 286 -18.62 -6.69 -4.01
CA PRO A 286 -19.29 -7.09 -5.25
C PRO A 286 -18.39 -7.79 -6.27
N GLN A 287 -17.07 -7.76 -6.10
CA GLN A 287 -16.11 -8.19 -7.13
C GLN A 287 -16.32 -9.64 -7.57
N THR A 288 -16.56 -10.57 -6.65
CA THR A 288 -16.72 -12.00 -6.98
C THR A 288 -17.96 -12.25 -7.85
N ALA A 289 -19.07 -11.58 -7.57
CA ALA A 289 -20.28 -11.66 -8.37
C ALA A 289 -20.09 -11.03 -9.76
N VAL A 290 -19.43 -9.86 -9.82
CA VAL A 290 -19.12 -9.17 -11.09
C VAL A 290 -18.28 -10.04 -12.02
N LEU A 291 -17.31 -10.79 -11.50
CA LEU A 291 -16.51 -11.73 -12.29
C LEU A 291 -17.36 -12.85 -12.89
N ALA A 292 -18.36 -13.33 -12.16
CA ALA A 292 -19.28 -14.36 -12.65
C ALA A 292 -20.22 -13.82 -13.75
N GLU A 293 -20.66 -12.57 -13.62
CA GLU A 293 -21.55 -11.88 -14.56
C GLU A 293 -20.82 -11.44 -15.86
N LEU A 294 -19.56 -10.98 -15.75
CA LEU A 294 -18.79 -10.47 -16.89
C LEU A 294 -18.33 -11.58 -17.86
N PHE A 295 -18.08 -12.79 -17.37
CA PHE A 295 -17.46 -13.84 -18.16
C PHE A 295 -18.27 -15.14 -18.17
N LYS A 296 -18.39 -15.72 -19.37
CA LYS A 296 -19.04 -17.02 -19.60
C LYS A 296 -18.24 -18.13 -18.92
N ALA A 297 -18.94 -19.14 -18.37
CA ALA A 297 -18.33 -20.24 -17.62
C ALA A 297 -17.14 -20.91 -18.33
N ARG A 298 -17.21 -21.04 -19.66
CA ARG A 298 -16.16 -21.66 -20.50
C ARG A 298 -14.78 -20.99 -20.41
N THR A 299 -14.73 -19.66 -20.28
CA THR A 299 -13.48 -18.87 -20.28
C THR A 299 -13.28 -18.07 -19.00
N ARG A 300 -14.23 -18.12 -18.07
CA ARG A 300 -14.30 -17.29 -16.85
C ARG A 300 -13.02 -17.33 -16.03
N TYR A 301 -12.47 -18.51 -15.75
CA TYR A 301 -11.29 -18.63 -14.90
C TYR A 301 -10.10 -17.84 -15.48
N THR A 302 -9.75 -18.10 -16.75
CA THR A 302 -8.64 -17.43 -17.43
C THR A 302 -8.92 -15.95 -17.69
N ALA A 303 -10.12 -15.62 -18.15
CA ALA A 303 -10.51 -14.24 -18.46
C ALA A 303 -10.59 -13.35 -17.21
N ALA A 304 -10.95 -13.90 -16.05
CA ALA A 304 -10.93 -13.16 -14.79
C ALA A 304 -9.54 -13.11 -14.16
N ALA A 305 -8.83 -14.23 -14.13
CA ALA A 305 -7.56 -14.35 -13.41
C ALA A 305 -6.46 -13.50 -14.05
N LEU A 306 -6.35 -13.46 -15.37
CA LEU A 306 -5.25 -12.75 -16.03
C LEU A 306 -5.29 -11.23 -15.75
N PRO A 307 -6.39 -10.50 -16.03
CA PRO A 307 -6.49 -9.08 -15.70
C PRO A 307 -6.31 -8.80 -14.20
N HIS A 308 -6.92 -9.64 -13.35
CA HIS A 308 -6.89 -9.43 -11.92
C HIS A 308 -5.47 -9.56 -11.34
N ASN A 309 -4.75 -10.63 -11.70
CA ASN A 309 -3.38 -10.84 -11.23
C ASN A 309 -2.39 -9.86 -11.85
N LEU A 310 -2.56 -9.51 -13.12
CA LEU A 310 -1.72 -8.50 -13.77
C LEU A 310 -1.86 -7.14 -13.06
N SER A 311 -3.09 -6.73 -12.76
CA SER A 311 -3.37 -5.51 -12.01
C SER A 311 -2.78 -5.56 -10.60
N ALA A 312 -3.00 -6.65 -9.87
CA ALA A 312 -2.48 -6.79 -8.51
C ALA A 312 -0.95 -6.76 -8.47
N GLY A 313 -0.28 -7.38 -9.44
CA GLY A 313 1.17 -7.39 -9.53
C GLY A 313 1.78 -6.07 -10.01
N TRP A 314 1.32 -5.56 -11.15
CA TRP A 314 1.93 -4.38 -11.79
C TRP A 314 1.44 -3.07 -11.21
N ILE A 315 0.15 -2.92 -10.93
CA ILE A 315 -0.40 -1.66 -10.42
C ILE A 315 -0.33 -1.65 -8.91
N GLY A 316 -0.88 -2.69 -8.26
CA GLY A 316 -0.86 -2.81 -6.80
C GLY A 316 0.57 -2.95 -6.26
N GLY A 317 1.30 -3.98 -6.70
CA GLY A 317 2.63 -4.30 -6.19
C GLY A 317 3.67 -3.20 -6.41
N LEU A 318 3.59 -2.46 -7.53
CA LEU A 318 4.52 -1.38 -7.82
C LEU A 318 4.13 -0.03 -7.19
N SER A 319 2.92 0.11 -6.65
CA SER A 319 2.44 1.41 -6.15
C SER A 319 3.31 2.01 -5.04
N PRO A 320 3.78 1.27 -4.01
CA PRO A 320 4.60 1.88 -2.96
C PRO A 320 5.94 2.38 -3.51
N PHE A 321 6.47 1.72 -4.54
CA PHE A 321 7.70 2.12 -5.21
C PHE A 321 7.49 3.40 -6.04
N MET A 322 6.39 3.49 -6.79
CA MET A 322 6.03 4.69 -7.54
C MET A 322 5.83 5.89 -6.60
N VAL A 323 5.10 5.69 -5.49
CA VAL A 323 4.88 6.73 -4.47
C VAL A 323 6.21 7.24 -3.92
N THR A 324 7.12 6.33 -3.57
CA THR A 324 8.45 6.68 -3.06
C THR A 324 9.27 7.43 -4.11
N LEU A 325 9.27 6.97 -5.37
CA LEU A 325 10.00 7.61 -6.46
C LEU A 325 9.51 9.03 -6.74
N LEU A 326 8.18 9.21 -6.82
CA LEU A 326 7.55 10.52 -7.01
C LEU A 326 7.87 11.47 -5.85
N SER A 327 7.87 10.96 -4.62
CA SER A 327 8.22 11.76 -3.44
C SER A 327 9.68 12.22 -3.46
N VAL A 328 10.61 11.35 -3.88
CA VAL A 328 12.03 11.70 -4.06
C VAL A 328 12.23 12.75 -5.17
N GLN A 329 11.53 12.60 -6.29
CA GLN A 329 11.62 13.52 -7.42
C GLN A 329 10.99 14.88 -7.10
N ALA A 330 9.85 14.90 -6.42
CA ALA A 330 9.20 16.15 -6.03
C ALA A 330 9.91 16.85 -4.86
N GLY A 331 10.58 16.09 -3.98
CA GLY A 331 11.10 16.61 -2.72
C GLY A 331 10.01 16.82 -1.66
N ASP A 332 8.85 16.20 -1.85
CA ASP A 332 7.70 16.28 -0.95
C ASP A 332 7.22 14.87 -0.60
N VAL A 333 7.02 14.62 0.69
CA VAL A 333 6.59 13.34 1.25
C VAL A 333 5.16 12.95 0.87
N LEU A 334 4.35 13.92 0.45
CA LEU A 334 2.97 13.69 0.02
C LEU A 334 2.82 13.64 -1.50
N ALA A 335 3.84 14.02 -2.27
CA ALA A 335 3.72 14.12 -3.72
C ALA A 335 3.37 12.79 -4.39
N GLY A 336 3.87 11.67 -3.88
CA GLY A 336 3.55 10.36 -4.43
C GLY A 336 2.12 9.87 -4.18
N LEU A 337 1.33 10.59 -3.38
CA LEU A 337 -0.10 10.31 -3.18
C LEU A 337 -0.99 10.92 -4.29
N TRP A 338 -0.42 11.78 -5.15
CA TRP A 338 -1.08 12.39 -6.32
C TRP A 338 -0.99 11.51 -7.57
#